data_AF-A0A485LTM3-F1
#
_entry.id   AF-A0A485LTM3-F1
#
_cell.length_a   1.000
_cell.length_b   1.000
_cell.length_c   1.000
_cell.angle_alpha   90.00
_cell.angle_beta   90.00
_cell.angle_gamma   90.00
#
_symmetry.space_group_name_H-M   'P 1'
#
loop_
_entity.id
_entity.type
_entity.pdbx_description
1 polymer ?
#
loop_
_entity_poly.entity_id
_entity_poly.type
_entity_poly.pdbx_seq_one_letter_code
_entity_poly.pdbx_strand_id
1 'polypeptide(L)'
;MGTNIFSRLLKKRAAKKPGPGLDRQDPLKGKAVSSEDLKTRKISRNLKENKEYLVGILGRNVDLVTREINPGGVNRTIWLVYLETLADNNGISESILKPLMLEQFIGEIERPDADFIELIDNSIITAPQIRSKVYTMDDVTDAVMSGTVALFVDGCAEALLISLKDWPQRGVEKADIEVVVRGPKESFAETIDVNAALVRRRLRSPNLVIEGLKLGRETNTDVAIAYLKGVVSPGLVQEVKSRVDRIDIDGILESGYIEELIQDDPYSPFPQLGYSERPDRVVSTLLQGRVCILIDGTPMVLYVPVAFTDMLQSPEDYYERYHYSTAIRLLRFLGLIISLLLPSFYIAITTYHQEMIPTQLLISIVAYREGVPLPAVLEALVMEMTFEALREAGIRLPRAVGQAVSIVGALVIGQAAVQAGIVSPLMVIVVALTGIASFMIPAYNQALSMRLIRFPLMLLAATLGLFGVMTGLLAMLIHMASLRSFGMPYLAPLAPLKVSDLKDTFVRVPWWAMHKRPTELVKRNKQRMAPSLKPRPPVEGGSQSSVNPVKRNAGIPSSYRDYGGSGKDQGTDAGNSPSKRSGGGGT
;
A
#
# COMPACT_ATOMS: atom_id res chain seq x y z
N MET A 1 52.54 36.01 -14.43
CA MET A 1 51.95 35.31 -15.59
C MET A 1 51.97 33.82 -15.25
N GLY A 2 50.81 33.24 -14.92
CA GLY A 2 50.72 31.84 -14.49
C GLY A 2 50.07 31.67 -13.11
N THR A 3 48.75 31.49 -13.10
CA THR A 3 47.93 30.85 -12.04
C THR A 3 46.42 30.89 -12.43
N ASN A 4 46.07 30.64 -13.69
CA ASN A 4 44.65 30.71 -14.12
C ASN A 4 44.22 29.64 -15.14
N ILE A 5 44.98 28.55 -15.24
CA ILE A 5 44.61 27.39 -16.09
C ILE A 5 44.08 26.23 -15.22
N PHE A 6 44.65 26.00 -14.04
CA PHE A 6 44.20 24.93 -13.14
C PHE A 6 42.86 25.21 -12.44
N SER A 7 42.53 26.47 -12.14
CA SER A 7 41.24 26.85 -11.53
C SER A 7 40.05 26.77 -12.51
N ARG A 8 40.32 26.89 -13.82
CA ARG A 8 39.31 26.71 -14.89
C ARG A 8 39.04 25.24 -15.21
N LEU A 9 39.98 24.34 -14.92
CA LEU A 9 39.79 22.89 -15.08
C LEU A 9 39.07 22.25 -13.89
N LEU A 10 39.21 22.81 -12.67
CA LEU A 10 38.49 22.33 -11.49
C LEU A 10 37.04 22.85 -11.37
N LYS A 11 36.73 24.03 -11.92
CA LYS A 11 35.34 24.54 -11.96
C LYS A 11 34.45 23.93 -13.04
N LYS A 12 34.98 23.13 -13.97
CA LYS A 12 34.18 22.36 -14.95
C LYS A 12 33.73 20.98 -14.45
N ARG A 13 34.05 20.61 -13.20
CA ARG A 13 33.56 19.39 -12.54
C ARG A 13 32.45 19.62 -11.51
N ALA A 14 32.06 20.87 -11.27
CA ALA A 14 30.85 21.20 -10.52
C ALA A 14 29.67 21.32 -11.50
N ALA A 15 28.56 20.65 -11.18
CA ALA A 15 27.32 20.52 -11.97
C ALA A 15 27.36 19.53 -13.15
N LYS A 16 27.67 18.26 -12.87
CA LYS A 16 27.06 17.16 -13.64
C LYS A 16 25.81 16.74 -12.88
N LYS A 17 24.64 17.24 -13.30
CA LYS A 17 23.32 16.76 -12.83
C LYS A 17 23.35 15.22 -12.80
N PRO A 18 22.96 14.54 -11.71
CA PRO A 18 22.70 13.11 -11.80
C PRO A 18 21.46 12.92 -12.68
N GLY A 19 21.66 12.30 -13.84
CA GLY A 19 20.62 11.90 -14.78
C GLY A 19 21.27 11.03 -15.86
N PRO A 20 20.68 9.86 -16.18
CA PRO A 20 19.40 9.80 -16.85
C PRO A 20 18.34 9.26 -15.88
N GLY A 21 17.34 10.01 -15.45
CA GLY A 21 16.43 10.80 -16.27
C GLY A 21 15.07 10.12 -16.17
N LEU A 22 14.20 10.65 -15.29
CA LEU A 22 12.75 10.34 -15.21
C LEU A 22 12.03 10.44 -16.58
N ASP A 23 12.73 10.96 -17.60
CA ASP A 23 12.36 11.13 -19.00
C ASP A 23 12.89 10.03 -19.96
N ARG A 24 13.05 8.78 -19.53
CA ARG A 24 13.10 7.68 -20.54
C ARG A 24 11.77 7.69 -21.29
N GLN A 25 11.81 8.02 -22.59
CA GLN A 25 10.66 7.94 -23.49
C GLN A 25 10.01 6.58 -23.28
N ASP A 26 8.74 6.57 -22.86
CA ASP A 26 7.96 5.33 -22.79
C ASP A 26 7.60 4.94 -24.22
N PRO A 27 8.16 3.87 -24.80
CA PRO A 27 7.73 3.43 -26.12
C PRO A 27 6.24 3.04 -26.12
N LEU A 28 5.62 2.81 -24.95
CA LEU A 28 4.19 2.51 -24.78
C LEU A 28 3.35 3.69 -24.25
N LYS A 29 3.91 4.90 -24.08
CA LYS A 29 3.19 6.10 -23.60
C LYS A 29 2.26 5.84 -22.39
N GLY A 30 2.71 5.04 -21.41
CA GLY A 30 1.96 4.74 -20.19
C GLY A 30 0.77 3.78 -20.37
N LYS A 31 0.65 3.10 -21.52
CA LYS A 31 -0.33 2.01 -21.69
C LYS A 31 0.14 0.77 -20.89
N ALA A 32 -0.80 0.17 -20.17
CA ALA A 32 -0.55 -1.13 -19.57
C ALA A 32 -0.50 -2.20 -20.65
N VAL A 33 0.39 -3.16 -20.46
CA VAL A 33 0.50 -4.35 -21.29
C VAL A 33 -0.62 -5.30 -20.90
N SER A 34 -1.41 -5.75 -21.89
CA SER A 34 -2.41 -6.80 -21.69
C SER A 34 -1.76 -8.18 -21.79
N SER A 35 -2.22 -9.12 -20.97
CA SER A 35 -1.85 -10.54 -21.11
C SER A 35 -2.19 -11.11 -22.49
N GLU A 36 -3.19 -10.58 -23.18
CA GLU A 36 -3.56 -11.05 -24.53
C GLU A 36 -2.57 -10.58 -25.59
N ASP A 37 -2.04 -9.36 -25.44
CA ASP A 37 -1.01 -8.82 -26.33
C ASP A 37 0.30 -9.62 -26.19
N LEU A 38 0.61 -10.07 -24.97
CA LEU A 38 1.79 -10.90 -24.69
C LEU A 38 1.65 -12.30 -25.28
N LYS A 39 0.49 -12.94 -25.13
CA LYS A 39 0.23 -14.29 -25.64
C LYS A 39 0.26 -14.39 -27.16
N THR A 40 -0.20 -13.34 -27.84
CA THR A 40 -0.24 -13.31 -29.31
C THR A 40 1.13 -13.01 -29.92
N ARG A 41 2.06 -12.43 -29.14
CA ARG A 41 3.37 -12.03 -29.63
C ARG A 41 4.41 -13.14 -29.47
N LYS A 42 4.82 -13.69 -30.61
CA LYS A 42 5.93 -14.65 -30.72
C LYS A 42 7.28 -13.95 -30.62
N ILE A 43 8.29 -14.70 -30.22
CA ILE A 43 9.69 -14.25 -30.22
C ILE A 43 10.16 -14.08 -31.67
N SER A 44 10.71 -12.91 -31.99
CA SER A 44 11.28 -12.61 -33.30
C SER A 44 12.67 -13.24 -33.44
N ARG A 45 13.08 -13.58 -34.67
CA ARG A 45 14.48 -13.97 -34.95
C ARG A 45 15.44 -12.79 -34.85
N ASN A 46 14.93 -11.58 -35.00
CA ASN A 46 15.71 -10.36 -34.87
C ASN A 46 15.83 -9.98 -33.39
N LEU A 47 17.03 -10.11 -32.83
CA LEU A 47 17.27 -9.81 -31.43
C LEU A 47 16.92 -8.36 -31.05
N LYS A 48 17.14 -7.41 -31.96
CA LYS A 48 16.86 -5.99 -31.73
C LYS A 48 15.36 -5.75 -31.48
N GLU A 49 14.48 -6.42 -32.21
CA GLU A 49 13.02 -6.30 -32.02
C GLU A 49 12.57 -6.84 -30.66
N ASN A 50 13.14 -7.96 -30.23
CA ASN A 50 12.85 -8.56 -28.92
C ASN A 50 13.30 -7.62 -27.79
N LYS A 51 14.51 -7.04 -27.94
CA LYS A 51 15.06 -6.08 -26.98
C LYS A 51 14.21 -4.83 -26.88
N GLU A 52 13.90 -4.18 -28.01
CA GLU A 52 13.05 -2.98 -28.02
C GLU A 52 11.68 -3.24 -27.38
N TYR A 53 11.11 -4.42 -27.60
CA TYR A 53 9.83 -4.80 -26.99
C TYR A 53 9.93 -4.98 -25.48
N LEU A 54 10.82 -5.86 -24.99
CA LEU A 54 10.95 -6.16 -23.57
C LEU A 54 11.47 -4.97 -22.75
N VAL A 55 12.46 -4.25 -23.27
CA VAL A 55 12.94 -3.00 -22.65
C VAL A 55 11.85 -1.93 -22.70
N GLY A 56 10.98 -1.93 -23.71
CA GLY A 56 9.84 -1.04 -23.73
C GLY A 56 8.81 -1.31 -22.62
N ILE A 57 8.65 -2.57 -22.22
CA ILE A 57 7.76 -2.97 -21.13
C ILE A 57 8.43 -2.70 -19.77
N LEU A 58 9.62 -3.26 -19.58
CA LEU A 58 10.29 -3.37 -18.28
C LEU A 58 11.38 -2.32 -18.04
N GLY A 59 11.85 -1.60 -19.06
CA GLY A 59 13.08 -0.79 -19.01
C GLY A 59 13.03 0.46 -18.14
N ARG A 60 11.92 0.73 -17.45
CA ARG A 60 11.84 1.73 -16.40
C ARG A 60 12.17 1.19 -15.01
N ASN A 61 12.20 -0.13 -14.86
CA ASN A 61 12.56 -0.77 -13.62
C ASN A 61 14.06 -0.62 -13.36
N VAL A 62 14.42 -0.11 -12.18
CA VAL A 62 15.81 0.10 -11.78
C VAL A 62 16.60 -1.21 -11.67
N ASP A 63 15.90 -2.30 -11.36
CA ASP A 63 16.45 -3.63 -11.16
C ASP A 63 16.38 -4.52 -12.41
N LEU A 64 16.00 -3.97 -13.58
CA LEU A 64 16.11 -4.70 -14.84
C LEU A 64 17.57 -4.69 -15.32
N VAL A 65 18.17 -5.87 -15.40
CA VAL A 65 19.50 -6.05 -15.98
C VAL A 65 19.38 -6.61 -17.38
N THR A 66 20.06 -5.94 -18.32
CA THR A 66 20.21 -6.39 -19.71
C THR A 66 21.69 -6.51 -20.03
N ARG A 67 22.15 -7.68 -20.44
CA ARG A 67 23.56 -7.93 -20.76
C ARG A 67 23.71 -8.56 -22.13
N GLU A 68 24.53 -7.97 -22.98
CA GLU A 68 24.87 -8.50 -24.30
C GLU A 68 26.25 -9.13 -24.26
N ILE A 69 26.39 -10.27 -24.93
CA ILE A 69 27.61 -11.07 -24.97
C ILE A 69 27.79 -11.53 -26.41
N ASN A 70 28.98 -11.32 -26.93
CA ASN A 70 29.39 -11.90 -28.21
C ASN A 70 30.38 -13.03 -27.88
N PRO A 71 29.96 -14.30 -27.88
CA PRO A 71 30.87 -15.42 -27.68
C PRO A 71 32.00 -15.37 -28.72
N GLY A 72 33.22 -15.61 -28.27
CA GLY A 72 34.40 -15.59 -29.14
C GLY A 72 34.26 -16.60 -30.28
N GLY A 73 34.52 -16.16 -31.52
CA GLY A 73 34.52 -17.02 -32.70
C GLY A 73 33.19 -17.15 -33.45
N VAL A 74 32.06 -16.65 -32.93
CA VAL A 74 30.76 -16.67 -33.63
C VAL A 74 30.22 -15.27 -33.86
N ASN A 75 29.70 -15.00 -35.06
CA ASN A 75 29.00 -13.75 -35.38
C ASN A 75 27.53 -13.78 -34.94
N ARG A 76 27.26 -14.15 -33.68
CA ARG A 76 25.92 -14.15 -33.08
C ARG A 76 25.97 -13.49 -31.71
N THR A 77 25.08 -12.54 -31.49
CA THR A 77 24.93 -11.88 -30.20
C THR A 77 23.98 -12.66 -29.32
N ILE A 78 24.39 -12.87 -28.07
CA ILE A 78 23.57 -13.43 -27.00
C ILE A 78 23.13 -12.29 -26.09
N TRP A 79 21.87 -12.29 -25.68
CA TRP A 79 21.31 -11.30 -24.78
C TRP A 79 20.66 -11.97 -23.58
N LEU A 80 21.04 -11.51 -22.40
CA LEU A 80 20.44 -11.91 -21.13
C LEU A 80 19.57 -10.78 -20.61
N VAL A 81 18.39 -11.14 -20.12
CA VAL A 81 17.49 -10.23 -19.43
C VAL A 81 16.93 -10.90 -18.17
N TYR A 82 17.04 -10.20 -17.05
CA TYR A 82 16.56 -10.67 -15.75
C TYR A 82 16.33 -9.49 -14.79
N LEU A 83 15.67 -9.77 -13.66
CA LEU A 83 15.51 -8.82 -12.56
C LEU A 83 16.53 -9.13 -11.47
N GLU A 84 17.43 -8.19 -11.20
CA GLU A 84 18.54 -8.34 -10.26
C GLU A 84 18.07 -8.69 -8.84
N THR A 85 16.98 -8.06 -8.39
CA THR A 85 16.41 -8.24 -7.05
C THR A 85 15.81 -9.63 -6.80
N LEU A 86 15.62 -10.45 -7.85
CA LEU A 86 14.97 -11.76 -7.77
C LEU A 86 15.85 -12.93 -8.20
N ALA A 87 17.03 -12.64 -8.76
CA ALA A 87 17.89 -13.63 -9.40
C ALA A 87 19.23 -13.78 -8.67
N ASP A 88 19.79 -14.99 -8.69
CA ASP A 88 21.09 -15.28 -8.10
C ASP A 88 22.21 -14.74 -9.01
N ASN A 89 22.65 -13.51 -8.77
CA ASN A 89 23.71 -12.87 -9.55
C ASN A 89 25.03 -13.67 -9.57
N ASN A 90 25.36 -14.36 -8.49
CA ASN A 90 26.57 -15.19 -8.42
C ASN A 90 26.40 -16.44 -9.27
N GLY A 91 25.24 -17.12 -9.15
CA GLY A 91 24.87 -18.24 -10.01
C GLY A 91 24.83 -17.86 -11.49
N ILE A 92 24.34 -16.68 -11.84
CA ILE A 92 24.36 -16.19 -13.23
C ILE A 92 25.80 -16.01 -13.73
N SER A 93 26.66 -15.42 -12.91
CA SER A 93 28.05 -15.16 -13.27
C SER A 93 28.84 -16.44 -13.49
N GLU A 94 28.74 -17.40 -12.56
CA GLU A 94 29.50 -18.66 -12.63
C GLU A 94 28.87 -19.69 -13.59
N SER A 95 27.54 -19.75 -13.69
CA SER A 95 26.86 -20.81 -14.44
C SER A 95 26.40 -20.43 -15.85
N ILE A 96 26.33 -19.13 -16.17
CA ILE A 96 25.93 -18.65 -17.51
C ILE A 96 27.06 -17.84 -18.14
N LEU A 97 27.49 -16.77 -17.48
CA LEU A 97 28.39 -15.78 -18.11
C LEU A 97 29.78 -16.33 -18.37
N LYS A 98 30.40 -16.93 -17.35
CA LYS A 98 31.76 -17.45 -17.43
C LYS A 98 31.91 -18.58 -18.46
N PRO A 99 31.02 -19.61 -18.51
CA PRO A 99 31.05 -20.59 -19.58
C PRO A 99 30.91 -19.97 -20.98
N LEU A 100 29.95 -19.06 -21.18
CA LEU A 100 29.76 -18.40 -22.49
C LEU A 100 30.95 -17.54 -22.96
N MET A 101 31.77 -17.03 -22.02
CA MET A 101 32.93 -16.19 -22.33
C MET A 101 34.24 -16.97 -22.48
N LEU A 102 34.39 -18.10 -21.78
CA LEU A 102 35.62 -18.90 -21.79
C LEU A 102 35.62 -19.96 -22.90
N GLU A 103 34.45 -20.34 -23.41
CA GLU A 103 34.38 -21.38 -24.43
C GLU A 103 34.86 -20.86 -25.79
N GLN A 104 36.11 -21.17 -26.14
CA GLN A 104 36.74 -20.79 -27.41
C GLN A 104 36.23 -21.61 -28.61
N PHE A 105 35.55 -22.73 -28.36
CA PHE A 105 35.11 -23.70 -29.37
C PHE A 105 33.78 -23.35 -30.06
N ILE A 106 33.11 -22.28 -29.64
CA ILE A 106 31.81 -21.90 -30.23
C ILE A 106 32.01 -21.52 -31.72
N GLY A 107 33.19 -21.00 -32.09
CA GLY A 107 33.49 -20.47 -33.42
C GLY A 107 33.77 -21.46 -34.56
N GLU A 108 34.01 -22.74 -34.28
CA GLU A 108 34.45 -23.68 -35.33
C GLU A 108 33.30 -24.34 -36.10
N ILE A 109 32.03 -24.05 -35.75
CA ILE A 109 30.89 -24.74 -36.36
C ILE A 109 29.77 -23.76 -36.75
N GLU A 110 29.69 -23.40 -38.03
CA GLU A 110 28.49 -22.77 -38.61
C GLU A 110 27.33 -23.78 -38.57
N ARG A 111 26.54 -23.76 -37.49
CA ARG A 111 25.34 -24.59 -37.33
C ARG A 111 24.05 -23.79 -37.56
N PRO A 112 22.96 -24.45 -38.03
CA PRO A 112 21.62 -23.88 -38.06
C PRO A 112 21.21 -23.25 -36.72
N ASP A 113 20.33 -22.24 -36.76
CA ASP A 113 19.92 -21.46 -35.58
C ASP A 113 19.38 -22.33 -34.42
N ALA A 114 18.61 -23.38 -34.73
CA ALA A 114 18.01 -24.28 -33.74
C ALA A 114 19.05 -25.14 -32.98
N ASP A 115 20.14 -25.54 -33.64
CA ASP A 115 21.20 -26.37 -33.06
C ASP A 115 22.08 -25.59 -32.07
N PHE A 116 22.08 -24.26 -32.17
CA PHE A 116 22.94 -23.40 -31.38
C PHE A 116 22.40 -23.13 -29.97
N ILE A 117 21.08 -22.89 -29.84
CA ILE A 117 20.45 -22.81 -28.52
C ILE A 117 20.52 -24.17 -27.81
N GLU A 118 20.39 -25.27 -28.56
CA GLU A 118 20.54 -26.61 -27.99
C GLU A 118 21.97 -26.91 -27.52
N LEU A 119 22.99 -26.44 -28.25
CA LEU A 119 24.39 -26.49 -27.80
C LEU A 119 24.60 -25.68 -26.51
N ILE A 120 24.09 -24.44 -26.47
CA ILE A 120 24.18 -23.59 -25.28
C ILE A 120 23.53 -24.28 -24.07
N ASP A 121 22.35 -24.85 -24.27
CA ASP A 121 21.64 -25.57 -23.22
C ASP A 121 22.39 -26.83 -22.79
N ASN A 122 22.64 -27.77 -23.69
CA ASN A 122 23.14 -29.08 -23.30
C ASN A 122 24.65 -29.13 -22.99
N SER A 123 25.43 -28.16 -23.45
CA SER A 123 26.89 -28.25 -23.43
C SER A 123 27.63 -27.08 -22.79
N ILE A 124 27.04 -25.88 -22.74
CA ILE A 124 27.75 -24.68 -22.25
C ILE A 124 27.25 -24.25 -20.88
N ILE A 125 25.93 -24.15 -20.68
CA ILE A 125 25.39 -23.69 -19.40
C ILE A 125 25.57 -24.80 -18.36
N THR A 126 26.13 -24.43 -17.20
CA THR A 126 26.39 -25.37 -16.09
C THR A 126 25.37 -25.26 -14.96
N ALA A 127 24.34 -24.40 -15.12
CA ALA A 127 23.30 -24.16 -14.12
C ALA A 127 22.45 -25.43 -13.87
N PRO A 128 22.35 -25.93 -12.63
CA PRO A 128 21.67 -27.21 -12.34
C PRO A 128 20.14 -27.13 -12.35
N GLN A 129 19.54 -25.93 -12.41
CA GLN A 129 18.09 -25.76 -12.30
C GLN A 129 17.33 -26.02 -13.62
N ILE A 130 15.99 -26.04 -13.52
CA ILE A 130 15.07 -26.25 -14.65
C ILE A 130 15.34 -25.25 -15.77
N ARG A 131 15.47 -25.80 -16.99
CA ARG A 131 15.60 -25.04 -18.22
C ARG A 131 14.47 -25.39 -19.17
N SER A 132 13.97 -24.38 -19.86
CA SER A 132 12.85 -24.54 -20.77
C SER A 132 13.00 -23.59 -21.95
N LYS A 133 12.79 -24.12 -23.16
CA LYS A 133 12.67 -23.32 -24.38
C LYS A 133 11.25 -22.77 -24.47
N VAL A 134 11.14 -21.48 -24.74
CA VAL A 134 9.85 -20.78 -24.89
C VAL A 134 9.82 -20.01 -26.20
N TYR A 135 8.62 -19.78 -26.72
CA TYR A 135 8.41 -19.18 -28.05
C TYR A 135 7.56 -17.91 -28.01
N THR A 136 7.00 -17.56 -26.85
CA THR A 136 6.12 -16.40 -26.69
C THR A 136 6.70 -15.40 -25.70
N MET A 137 6.35 -14.13 -25.90
CA MET A 137 6.75 -13.07 -24.96
C MET A 137 6.02 -13.16 -23.62
N ASP A 138 4.82 -13.75 -23.56
CA ASP A 138 4.09 -14.03 -22.30
C ASP A 138 4.94 -14.90 -21.38
N ASP A 139 5.39 -16.05 -21.89
CA ASP A 139 6.21 -17.01 -21.14
C ASP A 139 7.51 -16.36 -20.62
N VAL A 140 8.16 -15.54 -21.47
CA VAL A 140 9.37 -14.82 -21.07
C VAL A 140 9.08 -13.81 -19.97
N THR A 141 8.04 -12.98 -20.15
CA THR A 141 7.71 -11.95 -19.14
C THR A 141 7.31 -12.56 -17.80
N ASP A 142 6.51 -13.62 -17.81
CA ASP A 142 6.09 -14.34 -16.60
C ASP A 142 7.30 -14.99 -15.90
N ALA A 143 8.22 -15.57 -16.67
CA ALA A 143 9.44 -16.16 -16.15
C ALA A 143 10.37 -15.11 -15.51
N VAL A 144 10.64 -14.00 -16.21
CA VAL A 144 11.48 -12.89 -15.70
C VAL A 144 10.87 -12.29 -14.44
N MET A 145 9.55 -12.06 -14.40
CA MET A 145 8.84 -11.59 -13.21
C MET A 145 8.86 -12.59 -12.04
N SER A 146 9.28 -13.83 -12.29
CA SER A 146 9.44 -14.88 -11.29
C SER A 146 10.88 -15.11 -10.84
N GLY A 147 11.83 -14.28 -11.28
CA GLY A 147 13.27 -14.39 -10.96
C GLY A 147 14.06 -15.31 -11.89
N THR A 148 13.50 -15.70 -13.03
CA THR A 148 14.19 -16.53 -14.03
C THR A 148 14.96 -15.65 -15.01
N VAL A 149 16.13 -16.11 -15.46
CA VAL A 149 16.90 -15.42 -16.51
C VAL A 149 16.40 -15.87 -17.87
N ALA A 150 16.12 -14.93 -18.76
CA ALA A 150 15.82 -15.22 -20.16
C ALA A 150 17.05 -14.93 -21.02
N LEU A 151 17.47 -15.94 -21.78
CA LEU A 151 18.57 -15.89 -22.74
C LEU A 151 18.01 -15.93 -24.15
N PHE A 152 18.36 -14.93 -24.95
CA PHE A 152 18.04 -14.83 -26.36
C PHE A 152 19.33 -14.95 -27.18
N VAL A 153 19.21 -15.54 -28.36
CA VAL A 153 20.30 -15.61 -29.35
C VAL A 153 19.81 -15.00 -30.65
N ASP A 154 20.61 -14.14 -31.26
CA ASP A 154 20.28 -13.56 -32.56
C ASP A 154 20.14 -14.64 -33.65
N GLY A 155 19.10 -14.52 -34.48
CA GLY A 155 18.69 -15.51 -35.48
C GLY A 155 17.67 -16.55 -34.96
N CYS A 156 17.52 -16.71 -33.64
CA CYS A 156 16.65 -17.74 -33.06
C CYS A 156 15.24 -17.21 -32.74
N ALA A 157 14.21 -18.01 -33.02
CA ALA A 157 12.80 -17.68 -32.71
C ALA A 157 12.34 -18.23 -31.34
N GLU A 158 13.28 -18.63 -30.48
CA GLU A 158 13.04 -19.17 -29.15
C GLU A 158 13.98 -18.50 -28.14
N ALA A 159 13.54 -18.46 -26.88
CA ALA A 159 14.37 -18.05 -25.76
C ALA A 159 14.57 -19.21 -24.80
N LEU A 160 15.75 -19.27 -24.19
CA LEU A 160 16.07 -20.23 -23.15
C LEU A 160 15.84 -19.59 -21.78
N LEU A 161 14.99 -20.20 -20.97
CA LEU A 161 14.75 -19.78 -19.59
C LEU A 161 15.63 -20.59 -18.64
N ILE A 162 16.38 -19.91 -17.77
CA ILE A 162 17.31 -20.52 -16.83
C ILE A 162 16.93 -20.08 -15.41
N SER A 163 16.43 -21.02 -14.61
CA SER A 163 15.84 -20.73 -13.31
C SER A 163 16.87 -20.56 -12.19
N LEU A 164 17.55 -19.41 -12.15
CA LEU A 164 18.48 -19.01 -11.07
C LEU A 164 17.81 -18.04 -10.10
N LYS A 165 16.85 -18.52 -9.31
CA LYS A 165 16.05 -17.69 -8.40
C LYS A 165 16.76 -17.55 -7.06
N ASP A 166 16.93 -16.31 -6.60
CA ASP A 166 17.34 -16.02 -5.23
C ASP A 166 16.30 -15.14 -4.57
N TRP A 167 15.63 -15.68 -3.55
CA TRP A 167 14.64 -14.94 -2.79
C TRP A 167 15.28 -14.48 -1.50
N PRO A 168 15.11 -13.21 -1.08
CA PRO A 168 15.57 -12.78 0.23
C PRO A 168 14.83 -13.59 1.32
N GLN A 169 15.56 -14.54 1.93
CA GLN A 169 15.06 -15.36 3.05
C GLN A 169 15.72 -14.98 4.38
N ARG A 170 16.93 -14.43 4.37
CA ARG A 170 17.62 -13.92 5.56
C ARG A 170 17.38 -12.42 5.69
N GLY A 171 17.01 -11.95 6.89
CA GLY A 171 16.88 -10.51 7.21
C GLY A 171 15.47 -9.94 7.16
N VAL A 172 14.45 -10.71 6.74
CA VAL A 172 13.06 -10.24 6.78
C VAL A 172 12.48 -10.48 8.18
N GLU A 173 12.35 -9.40 8.95
CA GLU A 173 11.87 -9.44 10.32
C GLU A 173 10.34 -9.41 10.41
N LYS A 174 9.82 -9.48 11.64
CA LYS A 174 8.38 -9.35 11.88
C LYS A 174 8.00 -7.88 12.01
N ALA A 175 6.84 -7.52 11.47
CA ALA A 175 6.23 -6.21 11.67
C ALA A 175 5.98 -5.95 13.17
N ASP A 176 6.58 -4.89 13.72
CA ASP A 176 6.52 -4.53 15.14
C ASP A 176 5.50 -3.42 15.44
N ILE A 177 5.20 -2.56 14.46
CA ILE A 177 4.23 -1.47 14.53
C ILE A 177 2.84 -1.97 14.10
N GLU A 178 2.76 -2.67 12.97
CA GLU A 178 1.52 -3.18 12.37
C GLU A 178 1.32 -4.68 12.66
N VAL A 179 1.17 -5.01 13.95
CA VAL A 179 0.96 -6.38 14.43
C VAL A 179 -0.44 -6.89 14.03
N VAL A 180 -0.51 -8.10 13.46
CA VAL A 180 -1.76 -8.78 13.10
C VAL A 180 -1.81 -10.18 13.69
N VAL A 181 -3.01 -10.65 14.03
CA VAL A 181 -3.23 -12.04 14.47
C VAL A 181 -3.21 -12.97 13.27
N ARG A 182 -3.89 -12.56 12.18
CA ARG A 182 -3.96 -13.32 10.93
C ARG A 182 -3.41 -12.51 9.76
N GLY A 183 -2.58 -13.16 8.95
CA GLY A 183 -1.98 -12.61 7.74
C GLY A 183 -0.47 -12.82 7.70
N PRO A 184 0.20 -12.30 6.66
CA PRO A 184 1.66 -12.20 6.62
C PRO A 184 2.18 -11.49 7.88
N LYS A 185 3.37 -11.86 8.36
CA LYS A 185 4.02 -11.18 9.50
C LYS A 185 5.30 -10.47 9.13
N GLU A 186 5.76 -10.64 7.90
CA GLU A 186 6.99 -10.01 7.42
C GLU A 186 6.88 -8.48 7.37
N SER A 187 7.99 -7.85 7.68
CA SER A 187 8.25 -6.43 7.52
C SER A 187 9.22 -6.18 6.35
N PHE A 188 9.23 -4.97 5.83
CA PHE A 188 10.34 -4.47 5.03
C PHE A 188 11.63 -4.41 5.88
N ALA A 189 12.76 -4.37 5.19
CA ALA A 189 14.10 -4.21 5.75
C ALA A 189 14.63 -2.79 5.46
N GLU A 190 15.80 -2.45 5.97
CA GLU A 190 16.45 -1.17 5.68
C GLU A 190 17.01 -1.10 4.24
N THR A 191 17.23 -2.24 3.59
CA THR A 191 17.79 -2.28 2.23
C THR A 191 16.72 -2.20 1.15
N ILE A 192 16.83 -1.21 0.26
CA ILE A 192 15.84 -0.96 -0.79
C ILE A 192 15.67 -2.13 -1.77
N ASP A 193 16.74 -2.86 -2.10
CA ASP A 193 16.70 -4.01 -3.02
C ASP A 193 15.87 -5.17 -2.44
N VAL A 194 16.03 -5.43 -1.13
CA VAL A 194 15.21 -6.42 -0.41
C VAL A 194 13.74 -5.99 -0.44
N ASN A 195 13.47 -4.70 -0.23
CA ASN A 195 12.10 -4.17 -0.25
C ASN A 195 11.46 -4.28 -1.64
N ALA A 196 12.20 -3.96 -2.70
CA ALA A 196 11.76 -4.14 -4.08
C ALA A 196 11.45 -5.62 -4.38
N ALA A 197 12.32 -6.54 -3.96
CA ALA A 197 12.11 -7.98 -4.10
C ALA A 197 10.83 -8.46 -3.37
N LEU A 198 10.58 -7.97 -2.14
CA LEU A 198 9.38 -8.30 -1.35
C LEU A 198 8.08 -7.85 -2.05
N VAL A 199 8.09 -6.67 -2.68
CA VAL A 199 6.97 -6.18 -3.50
C VAL A 199 6.79 -7.06 -4.73
N ARG A 200 7.86 -7.33 -5.50
CA ARG A 200 7.80 -8.14 -6.73
C ARG A 200 7.37 -9.57 -6.50
N ARG A 201 7.79 -10.18 -5.39
CA ARG A 201 7.42 -11.55 -5.01
C ARG A 201 5.90 -11.72 -4.94
N ARG A 202 5.21 -10.68 -4.45
CA ARG A 202 3.74 -10.61 -4.34
C ARG A 202 3.07 -10.11 -5.61
N LEU A 203 3.68 -9.14 -6.29
CA LEU A 203 3.12 -8.49 -7.47
C LEU A 203 3.99 -8.79 -8.71
N ARG A 204 3.79 -9.98 -9.28
CA ARG A 204 4.50 -10.46 -10.48
C ARG A 204 3.92 -9.94 -11.78
N SER A 205 3.61 -8.64 -11.84
CA SER A 205 3.05 -8.03 -13.04
C SER A 205 4.14 -7.31 -13.85
N PRO A 206 4.20 -7.48 -15.19
CA PRO A 206 5.09 -6.69 -16.04
C PRO A 206 4.70 -5.20 -16.07
N ASN A 207 3.51 -4.85 -15.56
CA ASN A 207 3.04 -3.48 -15.41
C ASN A 207 3.54 -2.81 -14.12
N LEU A 208 4.13 -3.56 -13.19
CA LEU A 208 4.77 -2.98 -12.01
C LEU A 208 6.05 -2.27 -12.44
N VAL A 209 6.14 -1.00 -12.07
CA VAL A 209 7.30 -0.16 -12.34
C VAL A 209 7.89 0.29 -11.01
N ILE A 210 9.19 0.11 -10.85
CA ILE A 210 9.99 0.60 -9.72
C ILE A 210 11.11 1.46 -10.31
N GLU A 211 10.92 2.79 -10.28
CA GLU A 211 11.88 3.75 -10.83
C GLU A 211 12.77 4.30 -9.72
N GLY A 212 14.09 4.12 -9.86
CA GLY A 212 15.08 4.64 -8.92
C GLY A 212 15.51 6.07 -9.22
N LEU A 213 15.83 6.82 -8.16
CA LEU A 213 16.44 8.14 -8.17
C LEU A 213 17.35 8.29 -6.93
N LYS A 214 18.24 9.28 -6.94
CA LYS A 214 19.12 9.59 -5.80
C LYS A 214 18.77 10.95 -5.24
N LEU A 215 18.65 11.04 -3.91
CA LEU A 215 18.30 12.26 -3.20
C LEU A 215 19.31 12.55 -2.06
N GLY A 216 19.41 13.80 -1.65
CA GLY A 216 20.35 14.25 -0.62
C GLY A 216 21.74 14.59 -1.19
N ARG A 217 22.23 15.80 -0.88
CA ARG A 217 23.52 16.31 -1.41
C ARG A 217 24.72 15.49 -0.94
N GLU A 218 24.73 15.15 0.35
CA GLU A 218 25.82 14.44 1.00
C GLU A 218 25.53 12.94 1.07
N THR A 219 24.31 12.54 1.48
CA THR A 219 23.98 11.12 1.67
C THR A 219 23.81 10.35 0.37
N ASN A 220 23.39 11.02 -0.72
CA ASN A 220 23.10 10.39 -2.02
C ASN A 220 22.22 9.13 -1.88
N THR A 221 21.21 9.21 -1.01
CA THR A 221 20.31 8.12 -0.61
C THR A 221 19.52 7.62 -1.82
N ASP A 222 19.50 6.30 -2.01
CA ASP A 222 18.68 5.67 -3.05
C ASP A 222 17.20 5.66 -2.66
N VAL A 223 16.37 6.15 -3.57
CA VAL A 223 14.92 6.24 -3.42
C VAL A 223 14.26 5.64 -4.66
N ALA A 224 13.18 4.90 -4.48
CA ALA A 224 12.45 4.29 -5.58
C ALA A 224 10.95 4.60 -5.53
N ILE A 225 10.40 5.01 -6.67
CA ILE A 225 8.98 5.26 -6.86
C ILE A 225 8.36 4.03 -7.52
N ALA A 226 7.50 3.33 -6.78
CA ALA A 226 6.79 2.14 -7.22
C ALA A 226 5.34 2.46 -7.60
N TYR A 227 4.88 2.00 -8.77
CA TYR A 227 3.50 2.17 -9.22
C TYR A 227 3.08 1.09 -10.24
N LEU A 228 1.77 0.88 -10.38
CA LEU A 228 1.22 -0.12 -11.30
C LEU A 228 0.59 0.54 -12.54
N LYS A 229 1.27 0.40 -13.70
CA LYS A 229 0.80 0.93 -15.00
C LYS A 229 -0.62 0.45 -15.32
N GLY A 230 -1.45 1.35 -15.86
CA GLY A 230 -2.86 1.10 -16.22
C GLY A 230 -3.85 1.03 -15.06
N VAL A 231 -3.38 0.97 -13.81
CA VAL A 231 -4.23 1.12 -12.62
C VAL A 231 -4.12 2.54 -12.06
N VAL A 232 -2.89 3.01 -11.84
CA VAL A 232 -2.62 4.37 -11.35
C VAL A 232 -2.95 5.43 -12.41
N SER A 233 -3.38 6.61 -11.95
CA SER A 233 -3.50 7.79 -12.82
C SER A 233 -2.12 8.32 -13.23
N PRO A 234 -1.82 8.53 -14.52
CA PRO A 234 -0.53 9.06 -14.94
C PRO A 234 -0.20 10.44 -14.33
N GLY A 235 -1.22 11.29 -14.12
CA GLY A 235 -1.04 12.60 -13.50
C GLY A 235 -0.58 12.51 -12.04
N LEU A 236 -1.05 11.50 -11.29
CA LEU A 236 -0.60 11.26 -9.91
C LEU A 236 0.87 10.85 -9.87
N VAL A 237 1.28 9.95 -10.76
CA VAL A 237 2.69 9.52 -10.85
C VAL A 237 3.59 10.71 -11.18
N GLN A 238 3.18 11.57 -12.11
CA GLN A 238 3.95 12.75 -12.48
C GLN A 238 4.06 13.76 -11.34
N GLU A 239 2.97 13.98 -10.59
CA GLU A 239 2.96 14.86 -9.42
C GLU A 239 3.93 14.36 -8.34
N VAL A 240 3.86 13.07 -8.00
CA VAL A 240 4.78 12.45 -7.03
C VAL A 240 6.23 12.60 -7.49
N LYS A 241 6.52 12.26 -8.75
CA LYS A 241 7.87 12.43 -9.32
C LYS A 241 8.34 13.87 -9.22
N SER A 242 7.51 14.83 -9.60
CA SER A 242 7.86 16.25 -9.56
C SER A 242 8.14 16.75 -8.14
N ARG A 243 7.42 16.25 -7.13
CA ARG A 243 7.63 16.65 -5.73
C ARG A 243 8.83 16.00 -5.09
N VAL A 244 9.13 14.77 -5.47
CA VAL A 244 10.31 14.05 -4.97
C VAL A 244 11.58 14.59 -5.64
N ASP A 245 11.55 14.88 -6.95
CA ASP A 245 12.71 15.38 -7.71
C ASP A 245 13.15 16.80 -7.31
N ARG A 246 12.23 17.62 -6.75
CA ARG A 246 12.55 18.96 -6.24
C ARG A 246 13.21 18.97 -4.85
N ILE A 247 13.34 17.81 -4.19
CA ILE A 247 13.92 17.73 -2.84
C ILE A 247 15.43 18.00 -2.94
N ASP A 248 15.86 19.12 -2.36
CA ASP A 248 17.27 19.50 -2.22
C ASP A 248 17.57 19.78 -0.74
N ILE A 249 18.09 18.75 -0.05
CA ILE A 249 18.51 18.79 1.36
C ILE A 249 19.86 18.09 1.51
N ASP A 250 20.55 18.30 2.64
CA ASP A 250 21.87 17.70 2.89
C ASP A 250 21.85 16.18 2.86
N GLY A 251 20.82 15.56 3.43
CA GLY A 251 20.68 14.11 3.42
C GLY A 251 19.31 13.63 3.86
N ILE A 252 19.01 12.38 3.52
CA ILE A 252 17.78 11.68 3.91
C ILE A 252 18.17 10.50 4.79
N LEU A 253 17.70 10.52 6.03
CA LEU A 253 17.95 9.46 7.02
C LEU A 253 16.71 8.60 7.29
N GLU A 254 15.51 9.14 7.07
CA GLU A 254 14.24 8.48 7.38
C GLU A 254 13.14 8.98 6.43
N SER A 255 12.09 8.17 6.23
CA SER A 255 10.97 8.45 5.36
C SER A 255 10.20 9.73 5.64
N GLY A 256 10.12 10.14 6.90
CA GLY A 256 9.51 11.37 7.40
C GLY A 256 10.14 12.64 6.82
N TYR A 257 11.42 12.60 6.42
CA TYR A 257 12.07 13.73 5.77
C TYR A 257 11.43 13.99 4.40
N ILE A 258 11.14 12.90 3.67
CA ILE A 258 10.43 12.99 2.40
C ILE A 258 8.96 13.36 2.65
N GLU A 259 8.32 12.75 3.65
CA GLU A 259 6.92 13.00 4.01
C GLU A 259 6.65 14.50 4.19
N GLU A 260 7.46 15.19 5.00
CA GLU A 260 7.30 16.62 5.30
C GLU A 260 7.45 17.50 4.05
N LEU A 261 8.35 17.14 3.13
CA LEU A 261 8.68 17.94 1.94
C LEU A 261 7.71 17.77 0.76
N ILE A 262 6.92 16.68 0.75
CA ILE A 262 5.97 16.37 -0.33
C ILE A 262 4.50 16.52 0.08
N GLN A 263 4.22 16.84 1.34
CA GLN A 263 2.87 17.06 1.87
C GLN A 263 2.16 18.28 1.21
N ASP A 264 0.83 18.23 1.10
CA ASP A 264 0.02 19.34 0.52
C ASP A 264 -0.12 20.50 1.53
N ASP A 265 -0.49 20.19 2.77
CA ASP A 265 -0.71 21.16 3.85
C ASP A 265 0.22 20.86 5.05
N PRO A 266 1.45 21.40 5.10
CA PRO A 266 2.44 21.06 6.13
C PRO A 266 2.03 21.43 7.57
N TYR A 267 1.19 22.47 7.74
CA TYR A 267 0.73 22.92 9.07
C TYR A 267 -0.46 22.11 9.61
N SER A 268 -1.02 21.20 8.81
CA SER A 268 -2.13 20.39 9.26
C SER A 268 -1.64 19.34 10.26
N PRO A 269 -2.31 19.17 11.42
CA PRO A 269 -1.99 18.09 12.34
C PRO A 269 -2.39 16.72 11.78
N PHE A 270 -3.17 16.67 10.69
CA PHE A 270 -3.62 15.43 10.08
C PHE A 270 -2.61 14.91 9.05
N PRO A 271 -2.20 13.64 9.14
CA PRO A 271 -1.33 13.02 8.17
C PRO A 271 -2.00 12.94 6.80
N GLN A 272 -1.29 13.38 5.77
CA GLN A 272 -1.76 13.36 4.38
C GLN A 272 -1.07 12.28 3.55
N LEU A 273 -0.08 11.62 4.14
CA LEU A 273 0.59 10.46 3.60
C LEU A 273 0.41 9.29 4.58
N GLY A 274 0.46 8.08 4.03
CA GLY A 274 0.51 6.88 4.83
C GLY A 274 1.87 6.24 4.70
N TYR A 275 2.34 5.62 5.77
CA TYR A 275 3.50 4.74 5.74
C TYR A 275 3.09 3.35 6.22
N SER A 276 3.86 2.34 5.81
CA SER A 276 3.67 0.97 6.24
C SER A 276 5.01 0.25 6.23
N GLU A 277 5.21 -0.58 7.24
CA GLU A 277 6.34 -1.50 7.30
C GLU A 277 6.02 -2.83 6.60
N ARG A 278 4.77 -3.04 6.15
CA ARG A 278 4.30 -4.33 5.66
C ARG A 278 4.24 -4.41 4.14
N PRO A 279 4.90 -5.40 3.51
CA PRO A 279 4.86 -5.58 2.06
C PRO A 279 3.47 -5.89 1.49
N ASP A 280 2.63 -6.59 2.24
CA ASP A 280 1.27 -6.93 1.81
C ASP A 280 0.34 -5.71 1.74
N ARG A 281 0.46 -4.77 2.69
CA ARG A 281 -0.27 -3.50 2.67
C ARG A 281 0.16 -2.65 1.48
N VAL A 282 1.47 -2.52 1.22
CA VAL A 282 2.00 -1.79 0.06
C VAL A 282 1.55 -2.38 -1.28
N VAL A 283 1.53 -3.71 -1.40
CA VAL A 283 1.02 -4.34 -2.63
C VAL A 283 -0.48 -4.10 -2.80
N SER A 284 -1.25 -4.12 -1.71
CA SER A 284 -2.68 -3.78 -1.75
C SER A 284 -2.92 -2.34 -2.20
N THR A 285 -2.13 -1.37 -1.73
CA THR A 285 -2.25 0.03 -2.14
C THR A 285 -1.86 0.23 -3.62
N LEU A 286 -0.82 -0.43 -4.12
CA LEU A 286 -0.47 -0.44 -5.55
C LEU A 286 -1.62 -1.00 -6.41
N LEU A 287 -2.27 -2.09 -5.98
CA LEU A 287 -3.43 -2.68 -6.66
C LEU A 287 -4.68 -1.79 -6.64
N GLN A 288 -4.76 -0.86 -5.68
CA GLN A 288 -5.79 0.17 -5.61
C GLN A 288 -5.49 1.39 -6.49
N GLY A 289 -4.31 1.45 -7.11
CA GLY A 289 -3.91 2.56 -7.99
C GLY A 289 -3.26 3.73 -7.26
N ARG A 290 -2.56 3.45 -6.15
CA ARG A 290 -1.70 4.40 -5.44
C ARG A 290 -0.26 4.31 -5.92
N VAL A 291 0.55 5.30 -5.54
CA VAL A 291 2.00 5.35 -5.74
C VAL A 291 2.67 5.09 -4.40
N CYS A 292 3.75 4.32 -4.40
CA CYS A 292 4.55 4.03 -3.22
C CYS A 292 5.97 4.57 -3.38
N ILE A 293 6.61 4.99 -2.29
CA ILE A 293 7.97 5.51 -2.26
C ILE A 293 8.76 4.66 -1.28
N LEU A 294 9.74 3.93 -1.80
CA LEU A 294 10.69 3.12 -1.04
C LEU A 294 11.97 3.94 -0.86
N ILE A 295 12.57 3.86 0.32
CA ILE A 295 13.72 4.68 0.69
C ILE A 295 14.75 3.75 1.31
N ASP A 296 15.99 3.83 0.86
CA ASP A 296 17.08 3.07 1.43
C ASP A 296 17.44 3.60 2.84
N GLY A 297 17.71 2.68 3.77
CA GLY A 297 17.99 2.98 5.18
C GLY A 297 16.78 2.90 6.13
N THR A 298 15.57 2.61 5.64
CA THR A 298 14.37 2.50 6.51
C THR A 298 13.42 1.37 6.06
N PRO A 299 12.81 0.62 7.01
CA PRO A 299 11.76 -0.35 6.71
C PRO A 299 10.39 0.31 6.46
N MET A 300 10.29 1.64 6.45
CA MET A 300 9.01 2.34 6.24
C MET A 300 8.84 2.74 4.78
N VAL A 301 7.77 2.25 4.13
CA VAL A 301 7.41 2.62 2.76
C VAL A 301 6.24 3.58 2.78
N LEU A 302 6.41 4.75 2.15
CA LEU A 302 5.34 5.74 2.00
C LEU A 302 4.39 5.34 0.87
N TYR A 303 3.11 5.68 1.00
CA TYR A 303 2.12 5.53 -0.06
C TYR A 303 1.16 6.72 -0.14
N VAL A 304 0.81 7.09 -1.37
CA VAL A 304 -0.01 8.27 -1.69
C VAL A 304 -0.94 8.03 -2.88
N PRO A 305 -2.11 8.70 -2.94
CA PRO A 305 -2.69 9.53 -1.88
C PRO A 305 -3.32 8.70 -0.75
N VAL A 306 -3.66 9.38 0.34
CA VAL A 306 -4.35 8.77 1.50
C VAL A 306 -5.58 9.59 1.88
N ALA A 307 -6.66 8.88 2.20
CA ALA A 307 -7.84 9.43 2.83
C ALA A 307 -7.88 9.07 4.32
N PHE A 308 -8.59 9.88 5.10
CA PHE A 308 -8.81 9.66 6.53
C PHE A 308 -9.31 8.24 6.84
N THR A 309 -10.21 7.72 6.00
CA THR A 309 -10.80 6.39 6.20
C THR A 309 -9.80 5.25 6.01
N ASP A 310 -8.73 5.45 5.24
CA ASP A 310 -7.70 4.42 5.01
C ASP A 310 -6.88 4.14 6.27
N MET A 311 -6.79 5.14 7.15
CA MET A 311 -6.01 5.10 8.38
C MET A 311 -6.76 4.42 9.54
N LEU A 312 -8.09 4.24 9.38
CA LEU A 312 -8.95 3.47 10.28
C LEU A 312 -9.06 1.99 9.85
N GLN A 313 -8.49 1.64 8.70
CA GLN A 313 -8.48 0.28 8.17
C GLN A 313 -7.16 -0.42 8.48
N SER A 314 -7.28 -1.65 9.00
CA SER A 314 -6.16 -2.59 9.14
C SER A 314 -6.15 -3.57 7.96
N PRO A 315 -4.98 -4.04 7.48
CA PRO A 315 -4.91 -5.12 6.48
C PRO A 315 -5.69 -6.38 6.93
N GLU A 316 -5.71 -6.63 8.24
CA GLU A 316 -6.41 -7.77 8.86
C GLU A 316 -7.92 -7.79 8.60
N ASP A 317 -8.54 -6.62 8.37
CA ASP A 317 -9.97 -6.51 8.03
C ASP A 317 -10.34 -7.34 6.78
N TYR A 318 -9.38 -7.50 5.88
CA TYR A 318 -9.56 -8.19 4.61
C TYR A 318 -9.17 -9.68 4.68
N TYR A 319 -8.42 -10.08 5.71
CA TYR A 319 -8.01 -11.47 5.95
C TYR A 319 -9.02 -12.24 6.78
N GLU A 320 -9.77 -11.54 7.65
CA GLU A 320 -10.81 -12.13 8.46
C GLU A 320 -12.18 -12.23 7.77
N ARG A 321 -13.10 -12.98 8.39
CA ARG A 321 -14.49 -13.06 7.91
C ARG A 321 -15.16 -11.71 8.03
N TYR A 322 -15.92 -11.34 7.00
CA TYR A 322 -16.46 -9.98 6.84
C TYR A 322 -17.37 -9.50 7.99
N HIS A 323 -18.08 -10.41 8.65
CA HIS A 323 -18.91 -10.10 9.82
C HIS A 323 -18.05 -9.63 11.01
N TYR A 324 -16.96 -10.35 11.31
CA TYR A 324 -16.05 -10.00 12.41
C TYR A 324 -15.30 -8.71 12.08
N SER A 325 -14.77 -8.58 10.87
CA SER A 325 -14.09 -7.36 10.43
C SER A 325 -15.01 -6.13 10.54
N THR A 326 -16.28 -6.27 10.18
CA THR A 326 -17.27 -5.18 10.30
C THR A 326 -17.50 -4.80 11.76
N ALA A 327 -17.71 -5.77 12.65
CA ALA A 327 -17.92 -5.51 14.07
C ALA A 327 -16.72 -4.81 14.70
N ILE A 328 -15.50 -5.27 14.41
CA ILE A 328 -14.26 -4.66 14.88
C ILE A 328 -14.12 -3.24 14.31
N ARG A 329 -14.45 -3.02 13.04
CA ARG A 329 -14.36 -1.70 12.42
C ARG A 329 -15.31 -0.69 13.08
N LEU A 330 -16.55 -1.09 13.38
CA LEU A 330 -17.49 -0.26 14.13
C LEU A 330 -16.96 0.08 15.54
N LEU A 331 -16.33 -0.90 16.21
CA LEU A 331 -15.68 -0.66 17.50
C LEU A 331 -14.53 0.36 17.38
N ARG A 332 -13.73 0.35 16.30
CA ARG A 332 -12.69 1.36 16.07
C ARG A 332 -13.27 2.75 15.83
N PHE A 333 -14.38 2.87 15.10
CA PHE A 333 -15.07 4.16 14.94
C PHE A 333 -15.60 4.70 16.28
N LEU A 334 -16.19 3.83 17.10
CA LEU A 334 -16.61 4.20 18.45
C LEU A 334 -15.40 4.59 19.31
N GLY A 335 -14.31 3.85 19.22
CA GLY A 335 -13.04 4.13 19.86
C GLY A 335 -12.46 5.50 19.49
N LEU A 336 -12.49 5.85 18.21
CA LEU A 336 -12.06 7.16 17.74
C LEU A 336 -12.89 8.28 18.38
N ILE A 337 -14.23 8.13 18.41
CA ILE A 337 -15.15 9.10 19.01
C ILE A 337 -14.86 9.26 20.51
N ILE A 338 -14.74 8.14 21.24
CA ILE A 338 -14.44 8.13 22.68
C ILE A 338 -13.08 8.78 22.95
N SER A 339 -12.05 8.36 22.22
CA SER A 339 -10.67 8.86 22.36
C SER A 339 -10.57 10.37 22.13
N LEU A 340 -11.38 10.94 21.25
CA LEU A 340 -11.35 12.36 20.94
C LEU A 340 -12.25 13.19 21.88
N LEU A 341 -13.46 12.70 22.17
CA LEU A 341 -14.52 13.51 22.79
C LEU A 341 -14.77 13.25 24.26
N LEU A 342 -14.44 12.06 24.78
CA LEU A 342 -14.85 11.69 26.15
C LEU A 342 -14.31 12.66 27.22
N PRO A 343 -13.04 13.11 27.20
CA PRO A 343 -12.53 14.06 28.19
C PRO A 343 -13.20 15.44 28.09
N SER A 344 -13.30 15.97 26.87
CA SER A 344 -13.92 17.27 26.58
C SER A 344 -15.41 17.27 26.96
N PHE A 345 -16.11 16.18 26.66
CA PHE A 345 -17.52 16.00 27.00
C PHE A 345 -17.72 15.93 28.51
N TYR A 346 -16.86 15.19 29.23
CA TYR A 346 -16.90 15.12 30.69
C TYR A 346 -16.73 16.51 31.32
N ILE A 347 -15.73 17.28 30.88
CA ILE A 347 -15.48 18.65 31.36
C ILE A 347 -16.70 19.55 31.11
N ALA A 348 -17.24 19.52 29.89
CA ALA A 348 -18.35 20.37 29.48
C ALA A 348 -19.64 20.12 30.28
N ILE A 349 -19.97 18.85 30.54
CA ILE A 349 -21.18 18.49 31.28
C ILE A 349 -21.03 18.82 32.76
N THR A 350 -19.92 18.38 33.37
CA THR A 350 -19.72 18.57 34.82
C THR A 350 -19.55 20.03 35.21
N THR A 351 -19.08 20.88 34.29
CA THR A 351 -18.86 22.32 34.55
C THR A 351 -20.05 23.20 34.17
N TYR A 352 -20.69 22.96 33.01
CA TYR A 352 -21.69 23.88 32.46
C TYR A 352 -23.11 23.27 32.31
N HIS A 353 -23.24 21.95 32.15
CA HIS A 353 -24.52 21.30 31.80
C HIS A 353 -24.90 20.19 32.78
N GLN A 354 -24.84 20.49 34.08
CA GLN A 354 -25.13 19.52 35.14
C GLN A 354 -26.57 19.01 35.11
N GLU A 355 -27.50 19.81 34.56
CA GLU A 355 -28.92 19.45 34.40
C GLU A 355 -29.14 18.26 33.45
N MET A 356 -28.18 17.95 32.59
CA MET A 356 -28.25 16.78 31.70
C MET A 356 -27.95 15.46 32.43
N ILE A 357 -27.39 15.52 33.65
CA ILE A 357 -27.04 14.35 34.44
C ILE A 357 -28.26 13.97 35.29
N PRO A 358 -28.69 12.69 35.27
CA PRO A 358 -29.71 12.21 36.20
C PRO A 358 -29.34 12.55 37.64
N THR A 359 -30.28 13.09 38.42
CA THR A 359 -30.00 13.66 39.75
C THR A 359 -29.27 12.68 40.68
N GLN A 360 -29.62 11.39 40.64
CA GLN A 360 -28.95 10.36 41.43
C GLN A 360 -27.46 10.23 41.07
N LEU A 361 -27.14 10.26 39.77
CA LEU A 361 -25.76 10.20 39.29
C LEU A 361 -25.00 11.49 39.63
N LEU A 362 -25.65 12.65 39.53
CA LEU A 362 -25.05 13.93 39.92
C LEU A 362 -24.66 13.95 41.40
N ILE A 363 -25.54 13.46 42.29
CA ILE A 363 -25.24 13.34 43.73
C ILE A 363 -24.01 12.47 43.95
N SER A 364 -23.91 11.33 43.26
CA SER A 364 -22.72 10.47 43.34
C SER A 364 -21.47 11.19 42.82
N ILE A 365 -21.56 11.92 41.71
CA ILE A 365 -20.42 12.68 41.15
C ILE A 365 -19.93 13.72 42.16
N VAL A 366 -20.84 14.47 42.77
CA VAL A 366 -20.49 15.48 43.79
C VAL A 366 -19.81 14.83 44.99
N ALA A 367 -20.34 13.70 45.48
CA ALA A 367 -19.72 12.94 46.57
C ALA A 367 -18.32 12.42 46.22
N TYR A 368 -18.11 11.92 45.00
CA TYR A 368 -16.78 11.47 44.54
C TYR A 368 -15.79 12.61 44.27
N ARG A 369 -16.27 13.85 44.19
CA ARG A 369 -15.42 15.05 44.10
C ARG A 369 -15.27 15.76 45.45
N GLU A 370 -15.86 15.23 46.51
CA GLU A 370 -15.69 15.76 47.87
C GLU A 370 -14.22 15.60 48.29
N GLY A 371 -13.56 16.72 48.59
CA GLY A 371 -12.14 16.75 48.93
C GLY A 371 -11.17 16.87 47.75
N VAL A 372 -11.66 16.93 46.50
CA VAL A 372 -10.81 17.18 45.33
C VAL A 372 -10.66 18.69 45.08
N PRO A 373 -9.47 19.29 45.23
CA PRO A 373 -9.29 20.74 45.16
C PRO A 373 -9.21 21.26 43.73
N LEU A 374 -9.00 20.38 42.74
CA LEU A 374 -8.84 20.76 41.34
C LEU A 374 -10.19 20.84 40.61
N PRO A 375 -10.39 21.83 39.72
CA PRO A 375 -11.50 21.82 38.78
C PRO A 375 -11.33 20.70 37.75
N ALA A 376 -12.45 20.24 37.18
CA ALA A 376 -12.47 19.10 36.26
C ALA A 376 -11.50 19.24 35.07
N VAL A 377 -11.30 20.46 34.56
CA VAL A 377 -10.33 20.71 33.48
C VAL A 377 -8.88 20.43 33.92
N LEU A 378 -8.49 20.86 35.14
CA LEU A 378 -7.14 20.65 35.63
C LEU A 378 -6.91 19.19 36.02
N GLU A 379 -7.90 18.52 36.60
CA GLU A 379 -7.86 17.07 36.82
C GLU A 379 -7.61 16.33 35.50
N ALA A 380 -8.37 16.64 34.45
CA ALA A 380 -8.26 15.99 33.16
C ALA A 380 -6.92 16.28 32.49
N LEU A 381 -6.44 17.53 32.50
CA LEU A 381 -5.16 17.90 31.91
C LEU A 381 -3.99 17.19 32.60
N VAL A 382 -3.95 17.17 33.94
CA VAL A 382 -2.90 16.48 34.70
C VAL A 382 -2.90 14.99 34.37
N MET A 383 -4.08 14.36 34.39
CA MET A 383 -4.18 12.92 34.12
C MET A 383 -3.87 12.56 32.67
N GLU A 384 -4.35 13.32 31.68
CA GLU A 384 -4.06 13.08 30.26
C GLU A 384 -2.57 13.30 29.96
N MET A 385 -1.95 14.37 30.49
CA MET A 385 -0.51 14.58 30.35
C MET A 385 0.30 13.45 30.99
N THR A 386 -0.12 13.00 32.18
CA THR A 386 0.53 11.88 32.86
C THR A 386 0.40 10.59 32.08
N PHE A 387 -0.78 10.31 31.51
CA PHE A 387 -1.03 9.13 30.72
C PHE A 387 -0.20 9.13 29.42
N GLU A 388 -0.10 10.27 28.74
CA GLU A 388 0.76 10.41 27.56
C GLU A 388 2.24 10.29 27.93
N ALA A 389 2.69 10.85 29.06
CA ALA A 389 4.06 10.70 29.54
C ALA A 389 4.40 9.22 29.86
N LEU A 390 3.48 8.50 30.51
CA LEU A 390 3.62 7.06 30.75
C LEU A 390 3.69 6.27 29.45
N ARG A 391 2.88 6.64 28.46
CA ARG A 391 2.86 5.99 27.15
C ARG A 391 4.17 6.19 26.41
N GLU A 392 4.67 7.43 26.38
CA GLU A 392 5.92 7.80 25.73
C GLU A 392 7.14 7.14 26.40
N ALA A 393 7.13 7.06 27.73
CA ALA A 393 8.15 6.29 28.46
C ALA A 393 8.04 4.79 28.17
N GLY A 394 6.82 4.26 28.10
CA GLY A 394 6.55 2.83 27.89
C GLY A 394 7.03 2.31 26.53
N ILE A 395 6.90 3.10 25.46
CA ILE A 395 7.33 2.70 24.11
C ILE A 395 8.86 2.71 23.94
N ARG A 396 9.59 3.45 24.79
CA ARG A 396 11.07 3.52 24.76
C ARG A 396 11.75 2.44 25.60
N LEU A 397 10.98 1.70 26.39
CA LEU A 397 11.48 0.61 27.22
C LEU A 397 11.36 -0.73 26.47
N PRO A 398 12.26 -1.71 26.74
CA PRO A 398 12.14 -3.06 26.21
C PRO A 398 10.74 -3.63 26.52
N ARG A 399 10.12 -4.35 25.57
CA ARG A 399 8.70 -4.80 25.66
C ARG A 399 8.29 -5.34 27.04
N ALA A 400 9.11 -6.21 27.65
CA ALA A 400 8.82 -6.78 28.97
C ALA A 400 8.79 -5.73 30.10
N VAL A 401 9.71 -4.77 30.06
CA VAL A 401 9.80 -3.69 31.06
C VAL A 401 8.77 -2.61 30.77
N GLY A 402 8.57 -2.24 29.49
CA GLY A 402 7.59 -1.24 29.08
C GLY A 402 6.16 -1.62 29.46
N GLN A 403 5.79 -2.90 29.31
CA GLN A 403 4.49 -3.40 29.77
C GLN A 403 4.35 -3.30 31.30
N ALA A 404 5.37 -3.74 32.05
CA ALA A 404 5.35 -3.66 33.51
C ALA A 404 5.27 -2.20 34.01
N VAL A 405 6.09 -1.31 33.46
CA VAL A 405 6.07 0.13 33.80
C VAL A 405 4.75 0.79 33.40
N SER A 406 4.15 0.41 32.27
CA SER A 406 2.83 0.94 31.88
C SER A 406 1.73 0.48 32.85
N ILE A 407 1.74 -0.79 33.28
CA ILE A 407 0.76 -1.33 34.24
C ILE A 407 0.95 -0.69 35.62
N VAL A 408 2.17 -0.70 36.13
CA VAL A 408 2.50 -0.13 37.44
C VAL A 408 2.29 1.38 37.43
N GLY A 409 2.73 2.07 36.39
CA GLY A 409 2.55 3.51 36.23
C GLY A 409 1.08 3.91 36.20
N ALA A 410 0.26 3.25 35.37
CA ALA A 410 -1.17 3.57 35.29
C ALA A 410 -1.91 3.27 36.61
N LEU A 411 -1.61 2.13 37.24
CA LEU A 411 -2.25 1.72 38.50
C LEU A 411 -1.79 2.61 39.66
N VAL A 412 -0.48 2.76 39.86
CA VAL A 412 0.10 3.50 40.99
C VAL A 412 -0.23 4.98 40.87
N ILE A 413 -0.09 5.58 39.69
CA ILE A 413 -0.38 7.01 39.54
C ILE A 413 -1.89 7.26 39.64
N GLY A 414 -2.73 6.42 39.02
CA GLY A 414 -4.18 6.53 39.16
C GLY A 414 -4.63 6.39 40.62
N GLN A 415 -4.17 5.36 41.32
CA GLN A 415 -4.53 5.13 42.73
C GLN A 415 -3.96 6.21 43.65
N ALA A 416 -2.70 6.60 43.47
CA ALA A 416 -2.07 7.64 44.28
C ALA A 416 -2.73 9.00 44.06
N ALA A 417 -3.10 9.34 42.82
CA ALA A 417 -3.79 10.60 42.51
C ALA A 417 -5.18 10.66 43.17
N VAL A 418 -5.89 9.52 43.22
CA VAL A 418 -7.18 9.40 43.91
C VAL A 418 -7.01 9.46 45.43
N GLN A 419 -6.05 8.71 45.99
CA GLN A 419 -5.79 8.68 47.44
C GLN A 419 -5.28 10.03 47.98
N ALA A 420 -4.46 10.73 47.19
CA ALA A 420 -3.99 12.07 47.51
C ALA A 420 -5.09 13.14 47.36
N GLY A 421 -6.28 12.76 46.87
CA GLY A 421 -7.39 13.69 46.62
C GLY A 421 -7.11 14.68 45.49
N ILE A 422 -6.07 14.47 44.67
CA ILE A 422 -5.71 15.39 43.58
C ILE A 422 -6.71 15.24 42.42
N VAL A 423 -7.21 14.02 42.21
CA VAL A 423 -8.06 13.66 41.06
C VAL A 423 -9.21 12.78 41.54
N SER A 424 -10.41 12.99 40.98
CA SER A 424 -11.57 12.16 41.28
C SER A 424 -11.48 10.75 40.67
N PRO A 425 -12.03 9.71 41.31
CA PRO A 425 -12.08 8.36 40.74
C PRO A 425 -12.72 8.31 39.35
N LEU A 426 -13.73 9.16 39.10
CA LEU A 426 -14.42 9.24 37.81
C LEU A 426 -13.51 9.77 36.70
N MET A 427 -12.64 10.74 37.00
CA MET A 427 -11.69 11.25 36.02
C MET A 427 -10.68 10.16 35.63
N VAL A 428 -10.22 9.35 36.57
CA VAL A 428 -9.32 8.22 36.27
C VAL A 428 -9.99 7.24 35.30
N ILE A 429 -11.28 6.94 35.49
CA ILE A 429 -12.05 6.09 34.56
C ILE A 429 -12.14 6.73 33.17
N VAL A 430 -12.44 8.03 33.09
CA VAL A 430 -12.52 8.77 31.82
C VAL A 430 -11.20 8.69 31.05
N VAL A 431 -10.07 8.94 31.70
CA VAL A 431 -8.74 8.89 31.06
C VAL A 431 -8.36 7.45 30.70
N ALA A 432 -8.66 6.47 31.54
CA ALA A 432 -8.41 5.06 31.23
C ALA A 432 -9.19 4.60 29.99
N LEU A 433 -10.48 4.93 29.89
CA LEU A 433 -11.31 4.62 28.72
C LEU A 433 -10.82 5.33 27.47
N THR A 434 -10.45 6.60 27.59
CA THR A 434 -9.88 7.41 26.50
C THR A 434 -8.58 6.79 25.98
N GLY A 435 -7.69 6.38 26.90
CA GLY A 435 -6.44 5.70 26.59
C GLY A 435 -6.64 4.38 25.86
N ILE A 436 -7.50 3.49 26.38
CA ILE A 436 -7.86 2.22 25.73
C ILE A 436 -8.45 2.47 24.34
N ALA A 437 -9.35 3.46 24.23
CA ALA A 437 -9.99 3.80 22.98
C ALA A 437 -8.98 4.29 21.92
N SER A 438 -7.94 5.01 22.33
CA SER A 438 -6.89 5.48 21.45
C SER A 438 -6.05 4.35 20.82
N PHE A 439 -5.93 3.19 21.50
CA PHE A 439 -5.17 2.04 21.00
C PHE A 439 -5.93 1.22 19.95
N MET A 440 -7.23 1.51 19.76
CA MET A 440 -8.01 0.90 18.70
C MET A 440 -7.74 1.52 17.32
N ILE A 441 -7.06 2.68 17.25
CA ILE A 441 -6.71 3.36 16.00
C ILE A 441 -5.51 2.62 15.37
N PRO A 442 -5.65 1.98 14.18
CA PRO A 442 -4.60 1.14 13.62
C PRO A 442 -3.36 1.92 13.16
N ALA A 443 -3.56 3.09 12.55
CA ALA A 443 -2.46 3.91 12.07
C ALA A 443 -1.89 4.77 13.20
N TYR A 444 -0.61 4.58 13.53
CA TYR A 444 0.04 5.25 14.65
C TYR A 444 0.06 6.79 14.49
N ASN A 445 0.43 7.30 13.31
CA ASN A 445 0.40 8.73 13.02
C ASN A 445 -1.00 9.35 13.16
N GLN A 446 -2.05 8.66 12.73
CA GLN A 446 -3.43 9.12 12.94
C GLN A 446 -3.82 9.18 14.41
N ALA A 447 -3.34 8.23 15.22
CA ALA A 447 -3.56 8.24 16.66
C ALA A 447 -2.87 9.45 17.32
N LEU A 448 -1.65 9.82 16.88
CA LEU A 448 -0.96 11.03 17.35
C LEU A 448 -1.75 12.31 17.04
N SER A 449 -2.26 12.47 15.83
CA SER A 449 -3.10 13.63 15.47
C SER A 449 -4.32 13.77 16.37
N MET A 450 -4.99 12.65 16.65
CA MET A 450 -6.19 12.65 17.50
C MET A 450 -5.87 13.03 18.96
N ARG A 451 -4.71 12.63 19.47
CA ARG A 451 -4.24 13.03 20.80
C ARG A 451 -3.93 14.53 20.85
N LEU A 452 -3.28 15.07 19.81
CA LEU A 452 -2.97 16.49 19.77
C LEU A 452 -4.23 17.36 19.73
N ILE A 453 -5.24 16.97 18.93
CA ILE A 453 -6.51 17.71 18.79
C ILE A 453 -7.39 17.62 20.05
N ARG A 454 -7.23 16.56 20.85
CA ARG A 454 -7.97 16.38 22.11
C ARG A 454 -7.78 17.55 23.07
N PHE A 455 -6.54 18.04 23.25
CA PHE A 455 -6.24 19.11 24.20
C PHE A 455 -6.93 20.45 23.87
N PRO A 456 -6.88 20.97 22.62
CA PRO A 456 -7.70 22.12 22.22
C PRO A 456 -9.19 21.93 22.49
N LEU A 457 -9.76 20.75 22.22
CA LEU A 457 -11.17 20.47 22.49
C LEU A 457 -11.49 20.51 24.00
N MET A 458 -10.58 20.04 24.86
CA MET A 458 -10.74 20.12 26.31
C MET A 458 -10.72 21.57 26.80
N LEU A 459 -9.86 22.42 26.23
CA LEU A 459 -9.80 23.85 26.57
C LEU A 459 -11.06 24.58 26.10
N LEU A 460 -11.59 24.26 24.92
CA LEU A 460 -12.86 24.77 24.45
C LEU A 460 -14.03 24.31 25.33
N ALA A 461 -14.01 23.05 25.79
CA ALA A 461 -14.99 22.55 26.75
C ALA A 461 -14.95 23.30 28.08
N ALA A 462 -13.75 23.62 28.57
CA ALA A 462 -13.55 24.33 29.82
C ALA A 462 -14.00 25.80 29.77
N THR A 463 -13.92 26.43 28.60
CA THR A 463 -14.25 27.86 28.42
C THR A 463 -15.69 28.10 27.96
N LEU A 464 -16.23 27.22 27.11
CA LEU A 464 -17.52 27.42 26.44
C LEU A 464 -18.48 26.21 26.60
N GLY A 465 -18.13 25.21 27.41
CA GLY A 465 -18.93 24.01 27.60
C GLY A 465 -19.16 23.23 26.30
N LEU A 466 -20.35 22.66 26.15
CA LEU A 466 -20.71 21.87 24.95
C LEU A 466 -20.68 22.71 23.66
N PHE A 467 -21.00 24.01 23.74
CA PHE A 467 -20.92 24.91 22.60
C PHE A 467 -19.48 25.03 22.07
N GLY A 468 -18.50 25.11 22.97
CA GLY A 468 -17.08 25.09 22.61
C GLY A 468 -16.67 23.80 21.91
N VAL A 469 -17.06 22.66 22.47
CA VAL A 469 -16.78 21.34 21.88
C VAL A 469 -17.37 21.22 20.47
N MET A 470 -18.64 21.60 20.29
CA MET A 470 -19.31 21.55 19.00
C MET A 470 -18.68 22.49 17.97
N THR A 471 -18.27 23.69 18.39
CA THR A 471 -17.58 24.65 17.52
C THR A 471 -16.19 24.14 17.12
N GLY A 472 -15.44 23.56 18.06
CA GLY A 472 -14.14 22.95 17.79
C GLY A 472 -14.25 21.74 16.84
N LEU A 473 -15.26 20.89 17.04
CA LEU A 473 -15.58 19.80 16.13
C LEU A 473 -15.93 20.29 14.72
N LEU A 474 -16.74 21.34 14.61
CA LEU A 474 -17.10 21.93 13.33
C LEU A 474 -15.87 22.51 12.61
N ALA A 475 -15.02 23.25 13.33
CA ALA A 475 -13.77 23.78 12.79
C ALA A 475 -12.84 22.67 12.30
N MET A 476 -12.71 21.59 13.08
CA MET A 476 -11.95 20.39 12.68
C MET A 476 -12.53 19.76 11.41
N LEU A 477 -13.85 19.58 11.33
CA LEU A 477 -14.50 18.99 10.14
C LEU A 477 -14.33 19.87 8.90
N ILE A 478 -14.44 21.19 9.03
CA ILE A 478 -14.20 22.14 7.94
C ILE A 478 -12.76 22.01 7.43
N HIS A 479 -11.78 21.97 8.35
CA HIS A 479 -10.38 21.79 8.01
C HIS A 479 -10.15 20.45 7.28
N MET A 480 -10.65 19.33 7.82
CA MET A 480 -10.53 18.03 7.17
C MET A 480 -11.19 17.98 5.79
N ALA A 481 -12.29 18.71 5.57
CA ALA A 481 -12.96 18.80 4.28
C ALA A 481 -12.18 19.64 3.25
N SER A 482 -11.41 20.65 3.70
CA SER A 482 -10.53 21.43 2.81
C SER A 482 -9.25 20.70 2.44
N LEU A 483 -8.75 19.80 3.29
CA LEU A 483 -7.52 19.04 3.03
C LEU A 483 -7.59 18.20 1.75
N ARG A 484 -6.44 18.11 1.09
CA ARG A 484 -6.20 17.23 -0.04
C ARG A 484 -4.95 16.39 0.21
N SER A 485 -4.89 15.23 -0.44
CA SER A 485 -3.69 14.40 -0.54
C SER A 485 -3.47 14.11 -2.02
N PHE A 486 -2.47 14.76 -2.63
CA PHE A 486 -2.14 14.67 -4.06
C PHE A 486 -3.38 14.83 -4.96
N GLY A 487 -4.20 15.83 -4.63
CA GLY A 487 -5.44 16.16 -5.34
C GLY A 487 -6.67 15.31 -4.97
N MET A 488 -6.53 14.28 -4.13
CA MET A 488 -7.68 13.54 -3.58
C MET A 488 -8.26 14.26 -2.36
N PRO A 489 -9.60 14.40 -2.24
CA PRO A 489 -10.25 14.83 -1.01
C PRO A 489 -9.91 13.95 0.19
N TYR A 490 -9.38 14.53 1.27
CA TYR A 490 -8.95 13.77 2.44
C TYR A 490 -10.09 13.01 3.13
N LEU A 491 -11.31 13.54 3.07
CA LEU A 491 -12.53 12.89 3.58
C LEU A 491 -13.20 11.97 2.57
N ALA A 492 -12.63 11.68 1.39
CA ALA A 492 -13.23 10.72 0.48
C ALA A 492 -13.31 9.33 1.13
N PRO A 493 -14.41 8.57 0.99
CA PRO A 493 -15.63 8.85 0.20
C PRO A 493 -16.79 9.49 1.01
N LEU A 494 -16.54 10.05 2.19
CA LEU A 494 -17.54 10.76 3.00
C LEU A 494 -17.84 12.15 2.43
N ALA A 495 -16.80 12.88 2.00
CA ALA A 495 -16.91 14.16 1.33
C ALA A 495 -15.86 14.24 0.19
N PRO A 496 -16.27 14.11 -1.09
CA PRO A 496 -17.64 14.00 -1.59
C PRO A 496 -18.27 12.64 -1.29
N LEU A 497 -19.58 12.63 -1.00
CA LEU A 497 -20.30 11.40 -0.66
C LEU A 497 -20.38 10.45 -1.87
N LYS A 498 -19.69 9.32 -1.78
CA LYS A 498 -19.76 8.24 -2.79
C LYS A 498 -20.29 6.95 -2.20
N VAL A 499 -21.59 6.74 -2.34
CA VAL A 499 -22.32 5.58 -1.76
C VAL A 499 -21.76 4.23 -2.22
N SER A 500 -21.19 4.14 -3.42
CA SER A 500 -20.55 2.92 -3.90
C SER A 500 -19.35 2.49 -3.05
N ASP A 501 -18.61 3.48 -2.54
CA ASP A 501 -17.32 3.29 -1.89
C ASP A 501 -17.49 3.18 -0.35
N LEU A 502 -18.61 3.67 0.20
CA LEU A 502 -18.99 3.49 1.62
C LEU A 502 -19.12 2.03 2.05
N LYS A 503 -19.38 1.13 1.10
CA LYS A 503 -19.45 -0.33 1.31
C LYS A 503 -18.11 -0.96 1.71
N ASP A 504 -17.02 -0.21 1.65
CA ASP A 504 -15.71 -0.61 2.13
C ASP A 504 -15.18 0.35 3.20
N THR A 505 -15.96 1.36 3.62
CA THR A 505 -15.61 2.32 4.67
C THR A 505 -16.09 1.83 6.03
N PHE A 506 -17.41 1.87 6.31
CA PHE A 506 -17.95 1.52 7.63
C PHE A 506 -18.17 0.02 7.81
N VAL A 507 -18.73 -0.60 6.78
CA VAL A 507 -19.03 -2.02 6.74
C VAL A 507 -18.04 -2.66 5.78
N ARG A 508 -17.46 -3.81 6.14
CA ARG A 508 -16.67 -4.60 5.20
C ARG A 508 -17.62 -5.58 4.54
N VAL A 509 -18.02 -5.32 3.30
CA VAL A 509 -18.82 -6.28 2.52
C VAL A 509 -17.97 -7.50 2.12
N PRO A 510 -18.56 -8.66 1.83
CA PRO A 510 -17.79 -9.81 1.36
C PRO A 510 -17.10 -9.52 0.01
N TRP A 511 -15.97 -10.19 -0.24
CA TRP A 511 -15.17 -10.00 -1.47
C TRP A 511 -16.01 -10.11 -2.75
N TRP A 512 -16.91 -11.08 -2.84
CA TRP A 512 -17.77 -11.26 -4.02
C TRP A 512 -18.72 -10.09 -4.30
N ALA A 513 -18.89 -9.13 -3.38
CA ALA A 513 -19.66 -7.90 -3.58
C ALA A 513 -18.79 -6.67 -3.93
N MET A 514 -17.45 -6.77 -3.81
CA MET A 514 -16.48 -5.69 -4.08
C MET A 514 -16.00 -5.70 -5.55
N HIS A 515 -16.93 -5.57 -6.50
CA HIS A 515 -16.58 -5.69 -7.93
C HIS A 515 -15.72 -4.54 -8.47
N LYS A 516 -15.77 -3.36 -7.85
CA LYS A 516 -15.12 -2.14 -8.35
C LYS A 516 -13.96 -1.70 -7.47
N ARG A 517 -12.94 -1.08 -8.07
CA ARG A 517 -11.88 -0.34 -7.39
C ARG A 517 -12.41 1.02 -6.89
N PRO A 518 -11.77 1.65 -5.89
CA PRO A 518 -12.15 2.97 -5.40
C PRO A 518 -12.21 4.00 -6.54
N THR A 519 -13.31 4.75 -6.60
CA THR A 519 -13.66 5.52 -7.80
C THR A 519 -12.80 6.79 -7.92
N GLU A 520 -12.32 7.34 -6.80
CA GLU A 520 -11.41 8.49 -6.81
C GLU A 520 -9.99 8.16 -7.28
N LEU A 521 -9.52 6.95 -6.99
CA LEU A 521 -8.16 6.51 -7.37
C LEU A 521 -8.07 6.08 -8.82
N VAL A 522 -9.06 5.31 -9.30
CA VAL A 522 -8.95 4.59 -10.57
C VAL A 522 -10.05 4.97 -11.55
N LYS A 523 -9.66 5.63 -12.66
CA LYS A 523 -10.59 6.05 -13.71
C LYS A 523 -10.73 5.06 -14.87
N ARG A 524 -9.66 4.34 -15.24
CA ARG A 524 -9.63 3.46 -16.44
C ARG A 524 -9.92 1.99 -16.13
N ASN A 525 -9.21 1.40 -15.15
CA ASN A 525 -9.38 -0.01 -14.78
C ASN A 525 -10.28 -0.17 -13.54
N LYS A 526 -11.58 0.10 -13.70
CA LYS A 526 -12.52 0.14 -12.56
C LYS A 526 -12.88 -1.23 -11.99
N GLN A 527 -12.73 -2.31 -12.76
CA GLN A 527 -13.18 -3.64 -12.33
C GLN A 527 -12.09 -4.38 -11.57
N ARG A 528 -12.36 -4.71 -10.30
CA ARG A 528 -11.48 -5.49 -9.41
C ARG A 528 -11.71 -7.00 -9.59
N MET A 529 -12.96 -7.42 -9.71
CA MET A 529 -13.35 -8.84 -9.76
C MET A 529 -14.35 -9.12 -10.88
N ALA A 530 -14.32 -10.35 -11.39
CA ALA A 530 -15.36 -10.87 -12.28
C ALA A 530 -16.73 -10.87 -11.58
N PRO A 531 -17.84 -10.70 -12.33
CA PRO A 531 -19.18 -10.79 -11.77
C PRO A 531 -19.50 -12.23 -11.32
N SER A 532 -20.49 -12.37 -10.44
CA SER A 532 -21.11 -13.65 -10.07
C SER A 532 -20.24 -14.68 -9.33
N LEU A 533 -19.27 -14.22 -8.53
CA LEU A 533 -18.42 -15.09 -7.68
C LEU A 533 -19.04 -15.48 -6.33
N LYS A 534 -20.35 -15.26 -6.12
CA LYS A 534 -21.02 -15.61 -4.86
C LYS A 534 -21.12 -17.14 -4.73
N PRO A 535 -20.57 -17.77 -3.67
CA PRO A 535 -20.71 -19.22 -3.47
C PRO A 535 -22.18 -19.61 -3.29
N ARG A 536 -22.58 -20.75 -3.87
CA ARG A 536 -23.90 -21.37 -3.71
C ARG A 536 -23.70 -22.86 -3.40
N PRO A 537 -24.59 -23.48 -2.61
CA PRO A 537 -24.58 -24.93 -2.46
C PRO A 537 -24.77 -25.60 -3.83
N PRO A 538 -24.22 -26.81 -4.04
CA PRO A 538 -24.46 -27.56 -5.26
C PRO A 538 -25.96 -27.82 -5.43
N VAL A 539 -26.45 -27.71 -6.67
CA VAL A 539 -27.85 -27.99 -6.99
C VAL A 539 -28.00 -29.51 -7.08
N GLU A 540 -28.85 -30.11 -6.24
CA GLU A 540 -29.20 -31.53 -6.35
C GLU A 540 -30.05 -31.75 -7.62
N GLY A 541 -29.62 -32.67 -8.49
CA GLY A 541 -30.45 -33.19 -9.59
C GLY A 541 -30.37 -32.50 -10.95
N GLY A 542 -29.25 -31.87 -11.33
CA GLY A 542 -29.05 -31.31 -12.67
C GLY A 542 -27.69 -31.70 -13.25
N SER A 543 -27.69 -32.30 -14.44
CA SER A 543 -26.49 -32.64 -15.23
C SER A 543 -25.43 -31.54 -15.15
N GLN A 544 -24.17 -31.94 -14.93
CA GLN A 544 -22.98 -31.09 -15.00
C GLN A 544 -22.99 -30.22 -16.27
N SER A 545 -23.59 -29.04 -16.18
CA SER A 545 -23.29 -27.95 -17.08
C SER A 545 -22.15 -27.21 -16.40
N SER A 546 -20.97 -27.44 -16.93
CA SER A 546 -19.75 -26.71 -16.60
C SER A 546 -20.07 -25.21 -16.63
N VAL A 547 -20.16 -24.60 -15.45
CA VAL A 547 -20.02 -23.15 -15.32
C VAL A 547 -18.57 -22.86 -15.66
N ASN A 548 -18.27 -22.74 -16.94
CA ASN A 548 -16.99 -22.27 -17.45
C ASN A 548 -16.88 -20.78 -17.11
N PRO A 549 -15.97 -20.33 -16.22
CA PRO A 549 -15.75 -18.92 -16.00
C PRO A 549 -14.74 -18.40 -17.05
N VAL A 550 -14.97 -18.69 -18.33
CA VAL A 550 -14.14 -18.14 -19.44
C VAL A 550 -15.01 -17.86 -20.65
N LYS A 551 -15.76 -16.76 -20.59
CA LYS A 551 -15.91 -15.88 -21.75
C LYS A 551 -15.32 -14.53 -21.34
N ARG A 552 -14.03 -14.36 -21.62
CA ARG A 552 -13.41 -13.04 -21.65
C ARG A 552 -14.18 -12.22 -22.67
N ASN A 553 -14.62 -11.03 -22.28
CA ASN A 553 -15.26 -10.07 -23.18
C ASN A 553 -14.30 -9.79 -24.34
N ALA A 554 -14.59 -10.35 -25.51
CA ALA A 554 -14.13 -9.78 -26.77
C ALA A 554 -14.66 -8.34 -26.82
N GLY A 555 -13.74 -7.39 -26.97
CA GLY A 555 -14.09 -5.99 -27.17
C GLY A 555 -14.93 -5.83 -28.42
N ILE A 556 -16.08 -5.17 -28.29
CA ILE A 556 -16.77 -4.57 -29.43
C ILE A 556 -16.66 -3.05 -29.22
N PRO A 557 -16.11 -2.28 -30.18
CA PRO A 557 -16.06 -0.83 -30.08
C PRO A 557 -17.48 -0.25 -30.19
N SER A 558 -17.75 0.77 -29.38
CA SER A 558 -18.92 1.63 -29.54
C SER A 558 -18.76 2.45 -30.83
N SER A 559 -19.42 2.00 -31.89
CA SER A 559 -19.77 2.82 -33.05
C SER A 559 -20.94 2.16 -33.77
N TYR A 560 -22.15 2.69 -33.57
CA TYR A 560 -23.10 3.03 -34.63
C TYR A 560 -24.34 3.69 -34.00
N ARG A 561 -24.70 4.85 -34.56
CA ARG A 561 -25.85 5.70 -34.25
C ARG A 561 -27.17 5.04 -34.66
N ASP A 562 -28.23 5.49 -33.97
CA ASP A 562 -29.61 5.73 -34.43
C ASP A 562 -30.13 4.94 -35.63
N TYR A 563 -31.22 4.20 -35.42
CA TYR A 563 -32.49 4.43 -36.14
C TYR A 563 -33.63 3.78 -35.33
N GLY A 564 -34.76 4.49 -35.26
CA GLY A 564 -35.89 4.19 -34.39
C GLY A 564 -36.71 2.96 -34.77
N GLY A 565 -37.62 2.60 -33.87
CA GLY A 565 -38.60 1.54 -34.08
C GLY A 565 -39.57 1.44 -32.90
N SER A 566 -40.69 2.14 -33.04
CA SER A 566 -41.88 2.07 -32.18
C SER A 566 -42.34 0.61 -31.97
N GLY A 567 -42.68 0.27 -30.73
CA GLY A 567 -43.38 -0.97 -30.40
C GLY A 567 -43.96 -0.90 -28.99
N LYS A 568 -45.21 -0.46 -28.90
CA LYS A 568 -46.07 -0.63 -27.72
C LYS A 568 -46.20 -2.13 -27.43
N ASP A 569 -46.23 -2.50 -26.15
CA ASP A 569 -47.28 -3.38 -25.66
C ASP A 569 -47.46 -3.21 -24.14
N GLN A 570 -48.68 -2.81 -23.79
CA GLN A 570 -49.27 -2.84 -22.46
C GLN A 570 -49.92 -4.21 -22.27
N GLY A 571 -49.89 -4.73 -21.05
CA GLY A 571 -50.65 -5.92 -20.68
C GLY A 571 -50.59 -6.16 -19.19
N THR A 572 -51.54 -5.56 -18.48
CA THR A 572 -51.90 -5.81 -17.08
C THR A 572 -52.61 -7.16 -16.92
N ASP A 573 -52.42 -7.83 -15.78
CA ASP A 573 -53.45 -8.10 -14.76
C ASP A 573 -53.33 -9.42 -14.00
N ALA A 574 -53.62 -9.30 -12.69
CA ALA A 574 -54.28 -10.22 -11.73
C ALA A 574 -54.01 -11.73 -11.85
N GLY A 575 -53.57 -12.44 -10.79
CA GLY A 575 -54.21 -12.50 -9.48
C GLY A 575 -55.22 -13.66 -9.42
N ASN A 576 -54.80 -14.84 -8.95
CA ASN A 576 -55.71 -15.80 -8.31
C ASN A 576 -54.96 -16.92 -7.55
N SER A 577 -55.08 -16.92 -6.22
CA SER A 577 -55.19 -18.11 -5.36
C SER A 577 -56.71 -18.33 -5.13
N PRO A 578 -57.27 -19.50 -4.72
CA PRO A 578 -56.75 -20.31 -3.60
C PRO A 578 -57.14 -21.83 -3.55
N SER A 579 -56.69 -22.46 -2.44
CA SER A 579 -57.23 -23.68 -1.78
C SER A 579 -56.74 -25.04 -2.35
N LYS A 580 -56.52 -26.13 -1.59
CA LYS A 580 -56.96 -26.53 -0.23
C LYS A 580 -56.24 -27.86 0.15
N ARG A 581 -55.92 -28.05 1.44
CA ARG A 581 -55.90 -29.30 2.28
C ARG A 581 -55.07 -30.52 1.78
N SER A 582 -54.48 -31.41 2.57
CA SER A 582 -54.47 -31.90 3.97
C SER A 582 -53.13 -32.66 4.15
N GLY A 583 -52.55 -33.02 5.28
CA GLY A 583 -52.98 -33.30 6.65
C GLY A 583 -52.08 -34.43 7.20
N GLY A 584 -51.89 -34.47 8.53
CA GLY A 584 -51.22 -35.55 9.29
C GLY A 584 -49.73 -35.30 9.58
N GLY A 585 -49.19 -35.40 10.79
CA GLY A 585 -49.69 -35.93 12.06
C GLY A 585 -48.70 -36.95 12.63
N GLY A 586 -48.18 -36.71 13.86
CA GLY A 586 -47.37 -37.64 14.67
C GLY A 586 -45.86 -37.56 14.36
N THR A 587 -44.94 -37.41 15.30
CA THR A 587 -44.91 -37.57 16.78
C THR A 587 -43.91 -36.59 17.37
#